data_AF-A0A967KD90-F1
#
_entry.id   AF-A0A967KD90-F1
#
_cell.length_a   1.000
_cell.length_b   1.000
_cell.length_c   1.000
_cell.angle_alpha   90.00
_cell.angle_beta   90.00
_cell.angle_gamma   90.00
#
_symmetry.space_group_name_H-M   'P 1'
#
loop_
_entity.id
_entity.type
_entity.pdbx_description
1 polymer ?
#
loop_
_entity_poly.entity_id
_entity_poly.type
_entity_poly.pdbx_seq_one_letter_code
_entity_poly.pdbx_strand_id
1 'polypeptide(L)'
;MPNATRPRAGVLAIIMFMSMAMVMAANAWQPVNWDRGEAVRVAAQTDTFATREALRQLALAGDGKELLDLLQSTSTRPDWPLPARENVLHDFAESLRGMPPGSVSPEVMGFLGDYRSQVLIARAEHPVTGVAMYNIRSVAHGVQHTWDRQEAAFEGAALLGRDPLALVGRFDSAGPAARQGYLDALDTATPGQ
;
A
#
# COMPACT_ATOMS: atom_id res chain seq x y z
N MET A 1 8.73 -64.31 25.56
CA MET A 1 9.73 -63.52 26.31
C MET A 1 10.75 -62.95 25.32
N PRO A 2 11.31 -61.75 25.58
CA PRO A 2 11.25 -60.52 24.75
C PRO A 2 12.46 -60.38 23.77
N ASN A 3 12.48 -59.51 22.75
CA ASN A 3 12.66 -58.05 22.91
C ASN A 3 12.41 -57.24 21.62
N ALA A 4 11.93 -56.01 21.81
CA ALA A 4 11.63 -55.00 20.80
C ALA A 4 12.84 -54.13 20.44
N THR A 5 12.86 -53.53 19.24
CA THR A 5 13.45 -52.19 18.97
C THR A 5 13.03 -51.63 17.60
N ARG A 6 12.21 -50.57 17.59
CA ARG A 6 12.20 -49.47 16.59
C ARG A 6 13.39 -48.54 16.90
N PRO A 7 13.98 -47.74 15.97
CA PRO A 7 13.36 -46.49 15.43
C PRO A 7 13.79 -46.14 13.96
N ARG A 8 13.24 -45.13 13.29
CA ARG A 8 13.82 -43.76 13.25
C ARG A 8 12.87 -42.73 12.63
N ALA A 9 12.45 -41.80 13.48
CA ALA A 9 11.81 -40.53 13.17
C ALA A 9 12.82 -39.53 12.57
N GLY A 10 13.27 -39.75 11.33
CA GLY A 10 14.33 -38.93 10.72
C GLY A 10 13.89 -37.93 9.66
N VAL A 11 12.67 -38.03 9.11
CA VAL A 11 12.30 -37.30 7.89
C VAL A 11 11.42 -36.07 8.15
N LEU A 12 10.77 -35.96 9.32
CA LEU A 12 9.83 -34.87 9.60
C LEU A 12 10.50 -33.56 10.08
N ALA A 13 11.76 -33.59 10.54
CA ALA A 13 12.42 -32.43 11.13
C ALA A 13 13.03 -31.45 10.11
N ILE A 14 13.27 -31.89 8.88
CA ILE A 14 13.95 -31.08 7.84
C ILE A 14 12.97 -30.09 7.18
N ILE A 15 11.69 -30.44 7.07
CA ILE A 15 10.68 -29.55 6.46
C ILE A 15 10.33 -28.39 7.41
N MET A 16 10.41 -28.59 8.73
CA MET A 16 10.05 -27.56 9.71
C MET A 16 11.13 -26.48 9.92
N PHE A 17 12.41 -26.81 9.72
CA PHE A 17 13.51 -25.83 9.85
C PHE A 17 13.62 -24.87 8.65
N MET A 18 13.20 -25.31 7.46
CA MET A 18 13.25 -24.48 6.25
C MET A 18 12.18 -23.37 6.27
N SER A 19 11.05 -23.58 6.95
CA SER A 19 9.99 -22.56 7.10
C SER A 19 10.38 -21.42 8.05
N MET A 20 11.23 -21.68 9.05
CA MET A 20 11.61 -20.68 10.05
C MET A 20 12.66 -19.68 9.52
N ALA A 21 13.60 -20.14 8.69
CA ALA A 21 14.61 -19.27 8.08
C ALA A 21 14.01 -18.26 7.08
N MET A 22 12.94 -18.65 6.37
CA MET A 22 12.27 -17.80 5.39
C MET A 22 11.46 -16.66 6.04
N VAL A 23 10.90 -16.89 7.25
CA VAL A 23 10.22 -15.84 8.03
C VAL A 23 11.22 -14.86 8.65
N MET A 24 12.43 -15.30 9.04
CA MET A 24 13.44 -14.40 9.60
C MET A 24 14.08 -13.47 8.56
N ALA A 25 14.22 -13.90 7.30
CA ALA A 25 14.74 -13.03 6.22
C ALA A 25 13.76 -11.89 5.85
N ALA A 26 12.45 -12.10 6.01
CA ALA A 26 11.43 -11.09 5.74
C ALA A 26 11.44 -9.92 6.74
N ASN A 27 12.03 -10.11 7.92
CA ASN A 27 12.15 -9.13 9.01
C ASN A 27 13.61 -8.73 9.30
N ALA A 28 14.55 -9.02 8.39
CA ALA A 28 15.89 -8.47 8.51
C ALA A 28 15.81 -6.95 8.41
N TRP A 29 16.07 -6.28 9.53
CA TRP A 29 16.15 -4.82 9.62
C TRP A 29 17.11 -4.34 8.54
N GLN A 30 16.57 -3.61 7.54
CA GLN A 30 17.40 -3.16 6.44
C GLN A 30 18.29 -2.01 6.92
N PRO A 31 19.59 -2.03 6.57
CA PRO A 31 20.51 -0.99 6.99
C PRO A 31 20.14 0.34 6.32
N VAL A 32 20.46 1.44 7.00
CA VAL A 32 20.44 2.78 6.40
C VAL A 32 21.36 2.79 5.18
N ASN A 33 20.87 3.31 4.06
CA ASN A 33 21.65 3.41 2.82
C ASN A 33 21.62 4.81 2.19
N TRP A 34 20.91 5.77 2.82
CA TRP A 34 20.90 7.17 2.43
C TRP A 34 20.95 8.10 3.65
N ASP A 35 21.69 9.20 3.51
CA ASP A 35 21.43 10.39 4.31
C ASP A 35 20.17 11.10 3.81
N ARG A 36 19.34 11.63 4.73
CA ARG A 36 18.09 12.30 4.37
C ARG A 36 18.33 13.54 3.51
N GLY A 37 19.28 14.40 3.90
CA GLY A 37 19.57 15.64 3.19
C GLY A 37 20.10 15.37 1.79
N GLU A 38 20.98 14.37 1.66
CA GLU A 38 21.49 13.93 0.38
C GLU A 38 20.38 13.37 -0.54
N ALA A 39 19.52 12.50 -0.02
CA ALA A 39 18.42 11.91 -0.79
C ALA A 39 17.45 13.00 -1.31
N VAL A 40 17.11 14.00 -0.49
CA VAL A 40 16.30 15.15 -0.93
C VAL A 40 17.01 15.93 -2.03
N ARG A 41 18.30 16.25 -1.83
CA ARG A 41 19.08 17.04 -2.79
C ARG A 41 19.17 16.35 -4.16
N VAL A 42 19.47 15.05 -4.16
CA VAL A 42 19.60 14.27 -5.39
C VAL A 42 18.26 14.09 -6.10
N ALA A 43 17.18 13.88 -5.35
CA ALA A 43 15.83 13.86 -5.90
C ALA A 43 15.46 15.19 -6.58
N ALA A 44 15.80 16.33 -5.96
CA ALA A 44 15.50 17.66 -6.47
C ALA A 44 16.31 18.07 -7.71
N GLN A 45 17.45 17.41 -7.97
CA GLN A 45 18.29 17.68 -9.14
C GLN A 45 17.83 16.96 -10.41
N THR A 46 16.91 15.99 -10.27
CA THR A 46 16.38 15.22 -11.39
C THR A 46 15.14 15.91 -11.94
N ASP A 47 15.10 16.21 -13.24
CA ASP A 47 13.87 16.72 -13.85
C ASP A 47 12.84 15.60 -14.00
N THR A 48 11.85 15.63 -13.12
CA THR A 48 10.77 14.64 -13.07
C THR A 48 9.42 15.20 -13.51
N PHE A 49 9.35 16.45 -13.97
CA PHE A 49 8.09 17.15 -14.19
C PHE A 49 7.22 16.43 -15.23
N ALA A 50 7.79 16.11 -16.39
CA ALA A 50 7.05 15.47 -17.48
C ALA A 50 6.49 14.10 -17.08
N THR A 51 7.25 13.29 -16.33
CA THR A 51 6.78 11.98 -15.85
C THR A 51 5.66 12.10 -14.82
N ARG A 52 5.76 13.04 -13.88
CA ARG A 52 4.69 13.28 -12.89
C ARG A 52 3.39 13.70 -13.57
N GLU A 53 3.49 14.59 -14.55
CA GLU A 53 2.32 15.05 -15.30
C GLU A 53 1.71 13.92 -16.14
N ALA A 54 2.53 13.10 -16.80
CA ALA A 54 2.05 11.93 -17.54
C ALA A 54 1.33 10.91 -16.64
N LEU A 55 1.89 10.59 -15.46
CA LEU A 55 1.24 9.72 -14.48
C LEU A 55 -0.14 10.25 -14.06
N ARG A 56 -0.23 11.56 -13.78
CA ARG A 56 -1.50 12.21 -13.40
C ARG A 56 -2.52 12.18 -14.54
N GLN A 57 -2.09 12.45 -15.77
CA GLN A 57 -2.97 12.42 -16.94
C GLN A 57 -3.51 11.03 -17.21
N LEU A 58 -2.66 10.00 -17.17
CA LEU A 58 -3.07 8.61 -17.36
C LEU A 58 -4.05 8.14 -16.28
N ALA A 59 -3.84 8.55 -15.02
CA ALA A 59 -4.80 8.28 -13.94
C ALA A 59 -6.16 8.92 -14.21
N LEU A 60 -6.19 10.20 -14.63
CA LEU A 60 -7.45 10.88 -14.95
C LEU A 60 -8.14 10.34 -16.20
N ALA A 61 -7.38 9.85 -17.17
CA ALA A 61 -7.90 9.23 -18.38
C ALA A 61 -8.44 7.81 -18.13
N GLY A 62 -8.08 7.18 -17.00
CA GLY A 62 -8.44 5.79 -16.70
C GLY A 62 -7.61 4.76 -17.47
N ASP A 63 -6.47 5.16 -18.05
CA ASP A 63 -5.58 4.30 -18.85
C ASP A 63 -4.70 3.41 -17.96
N GLY A 64 -5.34 2.50 -17.20
CA GLY A 64 -4.69 1.73 -16.14
C GLY A 64 -3.48 0.91 -16.58
N LYS A 65 -3.48 0.38 -17.82
CA LYS A 65 -2.34 -0.37 -18.36
C LYS A 65 -1.13 0.53 -18.60
N GLU A 66 -1.32 1.64 -19.33
CA GLU A 66 -0.23 2.57 -19.63
C GLU A 66 0.29 3.24 -18.35
N LEU A 67 -0.62 3.54 -17.41
CA LEU A 67 -0.25 4.03 -16.09
C LEU A 67 0.64 3.02 -15.34
N LEU A 68 0.25 1.75 -15.31
CA LEU A 68 1.04 0.70 -14.66
C LEU A 68 2.41 0.53 -15.32
N ASP A 69 2.46 0.52 -16.66
CA ASP A 69 3.72 0.43 -17.41
C ASP A 69 4.64 1.64 -17.11
N LEU A 70 4.07 2.85 -16.99
CA LEU A 70 4.82 4.05 -16.63
C LEU A 70 5.33 4.01 -15.18
N LEU A 71 4.53 3.52 -14.23
CA LEU A 71 4.95 3.33 -12.84
C LEU A 71 6.09 2.31 -12.72
N GLN A 72 5.98 1.17 -13.39
CA GLN A 72 7.00 0.11 -13.40
C GLN A 72 8.30 0.61 -14.04
N SER A 73 8.22 1.26 -15.20
CA SER A 73 9.40 1.83 -15.86
C SER A 73 10.04 2.93 -15.01
N THR A 74 9.26 3.81 -14.38
CA THR A 74 9.77 4.83 -13.45
C THR A 74 10.53 4.19 -12.27
N SER A 75 10.01 3.09 -11.72
CA SER A 75 10.64 2.41 -10.58
C SER A 75 12.01 1.79 -10.91
N THR A 76 12.22 1.39 -12.15
CA THR A 76 13.44 0.69 -12.61
C THR A 76 14.36 1.58 -13.45
N ARG A 77 13.98 2.83 -13.66
CA ARG A 77 14.59 3.80 -14.59
C ARG A 77 16.09 4.07 -14.34
N PRO A 78 17.02 3.52 -15.13
CA PRO A 78 18.45 3.51 -14.80
C PRO A 78 19.11 4.89 -14.80
N ASP A 79 18.61 5.83 -15.60
CA ASP A 79 19.10 7.21 -15.71
C ASP A 79 18.77 8.09 -14.49
N TRP A 80 17.86 7.65 -13.62
CA TRP A 80 17.48 8.42 -12.44
C TRP A 80 18.10 7.84 -11.16
N PRO A 81 18.55 8.69 -10.22
CA PRO A 81 18.93 8.23 -8.91
C PRO A 81 17.71 7.68 -8.17
N LEU A 82 17.94 6.68 -7.32
CA LEU A 82 16.87 5.98 -6.60
C LEU A 82 15.94 6.93 -5.80
N PRO A 83 16.44 7.95 -5.06
CA PRO A 83 15.59 8.96 -4.43
C PRO A 83 14.64 9.69 -5.37
N ALA A 84 15.03 9.98 -6.62
CA ALA A 84 14.16 10.65 -7.58
C ALA A 84 13.02 9.74 -8.03
N ARG A 85 13.31 8.45 -8.30
CA ARG A 85 12.31 7.46 -8.70
C ARG A 85 11.24 7.30 -7.63
N GLU A 86 11.65 7.07 -6.39
CA GLU A 86 10.71 6.85 -5.29
C GLU A 86 9.96 8.12 -4.90
N ASN A 87 10.58 9.30 -5.01
CA ASN A 87 9.89 10.57 -4.82
C ASN A 87 8.72 10.75 -5.80
N VAL A 88 8.92 10.39 -7.09
CA VAL A 88 7.85 10.46 -8.09
C VAL A 88 6.71 9.48 -7.78
N LEU A 89 7.04 8.24 -7.43
CA LEU A 89 6.04 7.23 -7.07
C LEU A 89 5.26 7.63 -5.81
N HIS A 90 5.95 8.19 -4.82
CA HIS A 90 5.34 8.66 -3.58
C HIS A 90 4.41 9.85 -3.83
N ASP A 91 4.87 10.86 -4.58
CA ASP A 91 4.06 12.03 -4.93
C ASP A 91 2.83 11.63 -5.74
N PHE A 92 2.98 10.67 -6.67
CA PHE A 92 1.85 10.13 -7.40
C PHE A 92 0.85 9.44 -6.46
N ALA A 93 1.31 8.53 -5.59
CA ALA A 93 0.45 7.84 -4.63
C ALA A 93 -0.28 8.84 -3.70
N GLU A 94 0.39 9.89 -3.23
CA GLU A 94 -0.23 10.95 -2.43
C GLU A 94 -1.29 11.72 -3.23
N SER A 95 -1.04 12.00 -4.52
CA SER A 95 -2.00 12.70 -5.37
C SER A 95 -3.33 11.97 -5.54
N LEU A 96 -3.34 10.64 -5.41
CA LEU A 96 -4.57 9.84 -5.48
C LEU A 96 -5.57 10.17 -4.38
N ARG A 97 -5.13 10.70 -3.22
CA ARG A 97 -6.06 11.14 -2.14
C ARG A 97 -7.04 12.21 -2.61
N GLY A 98 -6.63 13.04 -3.57
CA GLY A 98 -7.46 14.10 -4.16
C GLY A 98 -8.31 13.64 -5.34
N MET A 99 -8.21 12.37 -5.74
CA MET A 99 -8.96 11.82 -6.87
C MET A 99 -10.20 11.04 -6.39
N PRO A 100 -11.26 10.96 -7.21
CA PRO A 100 -12.41 10.12 -6.91
C PRO A 100 -12.03 8.66 -6.64
N PRO A 101 -12.78 7.94 -5.78
CA PRO A 101 -12.66 6.49 -5.67
C PRO A 101 -12.70 5.80 -7.03
N GLY A 102 -11.84 4.80 -7.22
CA GLY A 102 -11.75 4.05 -8.48
C GLY A 102 -11.07 4.78 -9.64
N SER A 103 -10.42 5.93 -9.42
CA SER A 103 -9.67 6.65 -10.46
C SER A 103 -8.47 5.88 -11.03
N VAL A 104 -8.01 4.83 -10.34
CA VAL A 104 -6.98 3.92 -10.87
C VAL A 104 -7.45 2.48 -10.72
N SER A 105 -6.92 1.60 -11.57
CA SER A 105 -7.29 0.19 -11.53
C SER A 105 -6.74 -0.53 -10.28
N PRO A 106 -7.34 -1.66 -9.87
CA PRO A 106 -6.84 -2.46 -8.76
C PRO A 106 -5.38 -2.90 -8.93
N GLU A 107 -4.90 -3.13 -10.16
CA GLU A 107 -3.52 -3.51 -10.46
C GLU A 107 -2.55 -2.36 -10.16
N VAL A 108 -2.92 -1.11 -10.45
CA VAL A 108 -2.13 0.07 -10.10
C VAL A 108 -2.06 0.23 -8.58
N MET A 109 -3.19 0.08 -7.89
CA MET A 109 -3.21 0.15 -6.42
C MET A 109 -2.40 -1.00 -5.81
N GLY A 110 -2.50 -2.21 -6.37
CA GLY A 110 -1.70 -3.37 -5.98
C GLY A 110 -0.20 -3.13 -6.13
N PHE A 111 0.24 -2.58 -7.28
CA PHE A 111 1.63 -2.20 -7.49
C PHE A 111 2.15 -1.23 -6.41
N LEU A 112 1.39 -0.18 -6.09
CA LEU A 112 1.78 0.81 -5.09
C LEU A 112 1.76 0.21 -3.67
N GLY A 113 0.75 -0.60 -3.33
CA GLY A 113 0.63 -1.27 -2.04
C GLY A 113 1.75 -2.30 -1.80
N ASP A 114 2.19 -2.99 -2.84
CA ASP A 114 3.26 -3.98 -2.72
C ASP A 114 4.66 -3.37 -2.78
N TYR A 115 4.80 -2.11 -3.22
CA TYR A 115 6.09 -1.44 -3.39
C TYR A 115 6.91 -1.43 -2.09
N ARG A 116 8.14 -1.94 -2.17
CA ARG A 116 9.12 -1.89 -1.07
C ARG A 116 10.14 -0.81 -1.37
N SER A 117 10.09 0.27 -0.59
CA SER A 117 11.08 1.36 -0.68
C SER A 117 12.49 0.83 -0.41
N GLN A 118 13.40 1.26 -1.27
CA GLN A 118 14.83 1.02 -1.22
C GLN A 118 15.57 2.26 -0.71
N VAL A 119 14.93 3.44 -0.61
CA VAL A 119 15.55 4.64 -0.02
C VAL A 119 15.32 4.62 1.49
N LEU A 120 16.32 4.13 2.23
CA LEU A 120 16.25 3.93 3.67
C LEU A 120 17.14 4.93 4.41
N ILE A 121 16.51 5.71 5.27
CA ILE A 121 17.15 6.75 6.07
C ILE A 121 17.15 6.35 7.56
N ALA A 122 18.08 6.92 8.31
CA ALA A 122 18.14 6.75 9.76
C ALA A 122 16.89 7.29 10.45
N ARG A 123 16.40 6.58 11.48
CA ARG A 123 15.47 7.15 12.46
C ARG A 123 16.22 8.05 13.44
N ALA A 124 15.56 9.14 13.86
CA ALA A 124 16.10 10.02 14.89
C ALA A 124 16.38 9.28 16.21
N GLU A 125 15.51 8.32 16.57
CA GLU A 125 15.58 7.59 17.84
C GLU A 125 16.52 6.38 17.77
N HIS A 126 16.70 5.80 16.58
CA HIS A 126 17.50 4.59 16.35
C HIS A 126 18.26 4.70 15.01
N PRO A 127 19.51 5.21 15.01
CA PRO A 127 20.21 5.57 13.78
C PRO A 127 20.69 4.36 12.97
N VAL A 128 20.67 3.16 13.53
CA VAL A 128 21.11 1.91 12.89
C VAL A 128 20.02 1.25 12.05
N THR A 129 18.77 1.62 12.26
CA THR A 129 17.62 1.07 11.53
C THR A 129 17.23 1.99 10.38
N GLY A 130 17.23 1.44 9.16
CA GLY A 130 16.66 2.09 8.00
C GLY A 130 15.13 2.11 8.06
N VAL A 131 14.55 3.27 7.83
CA VAL A 131 13.13 3.40 7.47
C VAL A 131 12.97 3.99 6.10
N ALA A 132 11.93 3.54 5.39
CA ALA A 132 11.54 4.11 4.11
C ALA A 132 11.40 5.62 4.22
N MET A 133 12.20 6.35 3.45
CA MET A 133 12.02 7.79 3.28
C MET A 133 10.71 8.08 2.54
N TYR A 134 10.40 7.24 1.55
CA TYR A 134 9.22 7.33 0.70
C TYR A 134 8.35 6.09 0.93
N ASN A 135 7.45 6.15 1.91
CA ASN A 135 6.62 4.99 2.28
C ASN A 135 5.39 4.82 1.37
N ILE A 136 5.64 4.57 0.08
CA ILE A 136 4.64 4.46 -1.00
C ILE A 136 3.53 3.46 -0.64
N ARG A 137 3.90 2.30 -0.08
CA ARG A 137 2.95 1.29 0.41
C ARG A 137 1.95 1.87 1.40
N SER A 138 2.43 2.51 2.46
CA SER A 138 1.53 3.05 3.48
C SER A 138 0.65 4.17 2.94
N VAL A 139 1.17 4.98 2.00
CA VAL A 139 0.36 5.99 1.30
C VAL A 139 -0.76 5.32 0.51
N ALA A 140 -0.45 4.31 -0.31
CA ALA A 140 -1.43 3.59 -1.12
C ALA A 140 -2.52 2.94 -0.27
N HIS A 141 -2.16 2.27 0.82
CA HIS A 141 -3.16 1.74 1.75
C HIS A 141 -4.01 2.85 2.39
N GLY A 142 -3.41 3.99 2.73
CA GLY A 142 -4.14 5.14 3.25
C GLY A 142 -5.15 5.72 2.25
N VAL A 143 -4.78 5.77 0.97
CA VAL A 143 -5.68 6.14 -0.13
C VAL A 143 -6.83 5.15 -0.23
N GLN A 144 -6.54 3.85 -0.33
CA GLN A 144 -7.56 2.81 -0.42
C GLN A 144 -8.54 2.86 0.76
N HIS A 145 -8.03 2.99 1.99
CA HIS A 145 -8.89 3.14 3.17
C HIS A 145 -9.77 4.39 3.10
N THR A 146 -9.27 5.49 2.54
CA THR A 146 -10.06 6.72 2.38
C THR A 146 -11.17 6.50 1.36
N TRP A 147 -10.87 5.86 0.23
CA TRP A 147 -11.86 5.54 -0.81
C TRP A 147 -12.93 4.56 -0.31
N ASP A 148 -12.53 3.45 0.34
CA ASP A 148 -13.47 2.48 0.91
C ASP A 148 -14.45 3.15 1.88
N ARG A 149 -13.96 4.08 2.70
CA ARG A 149 -14.78 4.85 3.65
C ARG A 149 -15.76 5.77 2.92
N GLN A 150 -15.32 6.48 1.89
CA GLN A 150 -16.16 7.38 1.10
C GLN A 150 -17.25 6.63 0.34
N GLU A 151 -16.91 5.53 -0.31
CA GLU A 151 -17.87 4.70 -1.05
C GLU A 151 -18.92 4.12 -0.11
N ALA A 152 -18.52 3.60 1.04
CA ALA A 152 -19.45 3.07 2.03
C ALA A 152 -20.34 4.16 2.65
N ALA A 153 -19.80 5.37 2.88
CA ALA A 153 -20.63 6.49 3.34
C ALA A 153 -21.70 6.87 2.31
N PHE A 154 -21.33 6.93 1.03
CA PHE A 154 -22.27 7.22 -0.05
C PHE A 154 -23.33 6.12 -0.21
N GLU A 155 -22.91 4.85 -0.24
CA GLU A 155 -23.82 3.69 -0.30
C GLU A 155 -24.74 3.66 0.92
N GLY A 156 -24.20 3.87 2.13
CA GLY A 156 -24.94 3.90 3.38
C GLY A 156 -26.04 4.95 3.37
N ALA A 157 -25.74 6.18 2.94
CA ALA A 157 -26.72 7.25 2.82
C ALA A 157 -27.86 6.88 1.85
N ALA A 158 -27.54 6.20 0.75
CA ALA A 158 -28.54 5.72 -0.20
C ALA A 158 -29.41 4.58 0.36
N LEU A 159 -28.82 3.69 1.15
CA LEU A 159 -29.52 2.55 1.77
C LEU A 159 -30.48 3.00 2.89
N LEU A 160 -30.12 3.98 3.70
CA LEU A 160 -30.98 4.49 4.78
C LEU A 160 -32.35 4.95 4.28
N GLY A 161 -32.42 5.55 3.09
CA GLY A 161 -33.70 5.99 2.52
C GLY A 161 -34.51 4.90 1.81
N ARG A 162 -33.97 3.70 1.61
CA ARG A 162 -34.56 2.68 0.71
C ARG A 162 -34.71 1.31 1.37
N ASP A 163 -33.68 0.85 2.05
CA ASP A 163 -33.61 -0.45 2.69
C ASP A 163 -32.58 -0.42 3.84
N PRO A 164 -32.99 0.03 5.05
CA PRO A 164 -32.11 0.07 6.21
C PRO A 164 -31.58 -1.30 6.64
N LEU A 165 -32.31 -2.39 6.33
CA LEU A 165 -31.85 -3.75 6.66
C LEU A 165 -30.68 -4.17 5.76
N ALA A 166 -30.69 -3.77 4.49
CA ALA A 166 -29.56 -3.98 3.60
C ALA A 166 -28.29 -3.28 4.10
N LEU A 167 -28.39 -2.11 4.73
CA LEU A 167 -27.23 -1.42 5.33
C LEU A 167 -26.56 -2.27 6.41
N VAL A 168 -27.33 -2.89 7.30
CA VAL A 168 -26.78 -3.77 8.35
C VAL A 168 -25.99 -4.93 7.73
N GLY A 169 -26.55 -5.58 6.71
CA GLY A 169 -25.86 -6.67 6.00
C GLY A 169 -24.56 -6.21 5.32
N ARG A 170 -24.55 -5.01 4.74
CA ARG A 170 -23.35 -4.40 4.16
C ARG A 170 -22.30 -4.07 5.22
N PHE A 171 -22.72 -3.51 6.34
CA PHE A 171 -21.83 -3.20 7.46
C PHE A 171 -21.14 -4.45 8.02
N ASP A 172 -21.89 -5.53 8.23
CA ASP A 172 -21.37 -6.77 8.81
C ASP A 172 -20.30 -7.41 7.92
N SER A 173 -20.48 -7.36 6.60
CA SER A 173 -19.56 -7.92 5.60
C SER A 173 -18.38 -7.01 5.23
N ALA A 174 -18.41 -5.73 5.64
CA ALA A 174 -17.41 -4.74 5.27
C ALA A 174 -16.11 -4.81 6.09
N GLY A 175 -15.02 -4.35 5.47
CA GLY A 175 -13.75 -4.10 6.15
C GLY A 175 -13.80 -2.87 7.07
N PRO A 176 -12.78 -2.62 7.91
CA PRO A 176 -12.79 -1.57 8.93
C PRO A 176 -13.07 -0.16 8.38
N ALA A 177 -12.49 0.22 7.24
CA ALA A 177 -12.68 1.54 6.65
C ALA A 177 -14.10 1.74 6.10
N ALA A 178 -14.62 0.75 5.37
CA ALA A 178 -15.99 0.77 4.87
C ALA A 178 -17.01 0.77 6.02
N ARG A 179 -16.78 0.02 7.11
CA ARG A 179 -17.60 0.11 8.33
C ARG A 179 -17.66 1.53 8.89
N GLN A 180 -16.51 2.21 8.99
CA GLN A 180 -16.51 3.60 9.41
C GLN A 180 -17.34 4.49 8.46
N GLY A 181 -17.27 4.25 7.15
CA GLY A 181 -18.07 4.98 6.17
C GLY A 181 -19.58 4.82 6.39
N TYR A 182 -20.05 3.59 6.59
CA TYR A 182 -21.46 3.34 6.92
C TYR A 182 -21.88 4.02 8.24
N LEU A 183 -21.01 4.09 9.25
CA LEU A 183 -21.29 4.85 10.48
C LEU A 183 -21.38 6.35 10.21
N ASP A 184 -20.48 6.90 9.40
CA ASP A 184 -20.54 8.33 9.02
C ASP A 184 -21.86 8.66 8.30
N ALA A 185 -22.41 7.73 7.52
CA ALA A 185 -23.71 7.91 6.88
C ALA A 185 -24.84 8.07 7.91
N LEU A 186 -24.81 7.30 9.01
CA LEU A 186 -25.79 7.40 10.11
C LEU A 186 -25.71 8.76 10.81
N ASP A 187 -24.51 9.30 11.01
CA ASP A 187 -24.30 10.61 11.64
C ASP A 187 -24.93 11.77 10.82
N THR A 188 -25.14 11.54 9.52
CA THR A 188 -25.76 12.52 8.60
C THR A 188 -27.24 12.26 8.32
N ALA A 189 -27.82 11.20 8.90
CA ALA A 189 -29.22 10.82 8.69
C ALA A 189 -30.20 11.80 9.35
N THR A 190 -31.37 11.98 8.75
CA THR A 190 -32.45 12.80 9.33
C THR A 190 -33.50 11.96 10.05
N PRO A 191 -34.22 12.51 11.05
CA PRO A 191 -35.25 11.75 11.77
C PRO A 191 -36.35 11.24 10.82
N GLY A 192 -36.52 9.92 10.73
CA GLY A 192 -37.50 9.27 9.85
C GLY A 192 -36.88 8.42 8.73
N GLN A 193 -35.55 8.51 8.57
CA GLN A 193 -34.71 7.48 7.95
C GLN A 193 -34.21 6.51 9.03
#